data_AF-A0A7S1X125-F1
#
_entry.id   AF-A0A7S1X125-F1
#
_cell.length_a   1.000
_cell.length_b   1.000
_cell.length_c   1.000
_cell.angle_alpha   90.00
_cell.angle_beta   90.00
_cell.angle_gamma   90.00
#
_symmetry.space_group_name_H-M   'P 1'
#
loop_
_entity.id
_entity.type
_entity.pdbx_description
1 polymer ?
#
loop_
_entity_poly.entity_id
_entity_poly.type
_entity_poly.pdbx_seq_one_letter_code
_entity_poly.pdbx_strand_id
1 'polypeptide(L)'
;VKFGADKLGTQGELLAYELAAHVGVPCPPCRLLRRGQSEWKALQAATAALEEKGGHPSAGELSAWMKGNRCALVIGFVPGCALHRSPSAFGDEAAAEATAEALGRVLLLDLLLCNADRLPVEAMTWRGNPSNLRYGPAGLAAIDHTLPRRPPAGLAC
;
A
#
# COMPACT_ATOMS: atom_id res chain seq x y z
N VAL A 1 -0.07 -6.36 -8.34
CA VAL A 1 0.35 -5.11 -9.01
C VAL A 1 -0.69 -4.05 -8.70
N LYS A 2 -0.29 -2.87 -8.23
CA LYS A 2 -1.22 -1.78 -7.95
C LYS A 2 -1.27 -0.83 -9.14
N PHE A 3 -2.49 -0.46 -9.51
CA PHE A 3 -2.79 0.47 -10.59
C PHE A 3 -2.87 1.89 -10.02
N GLY A 4 -1.81 2.66 -10.26
CA GLY A 4 -1.86 4.09 -9.98
C GLY A 4 -2.80 4.81 -10.94
N ALA A 5 -3.48 5.85 -10.45
CA ALA A 5 -4.34 6.69 -11.28
C ALA A 5 -3.54 7.50 -12.32
N ASP A 6 -2.33 7.94 -11.93
CA ASP A 6 -1.40 8.63 -12.82
C ASP A 6 0.06 8.39 -12.41
N LYS A 7 1.00 8.88 -13.23
CA LYS A 7 2.44 8.75 -13.00
C LYS A 7 2.88 9.40 -11.67
N LEU A 8 2.39 10.60 -11.37
CA LEU A 8 2.80 11.35 -10.18
C LEU A 8 2.29 10.69 -8.91
N GLY A 9 1.05 10.20 -8.90
CA GLY A 9 0.46 9.43 -7.82
C GLY A 9 1.26 8.13 -7.58
N THR A 10 1.62 7.41 -8.64
CA THR A 10 2.44 6.19 -8.53
C THR A 10 3.81 6.49 -7.93
N GLN A 11 4.43 7.61 -8.31
CA GLN A 11 5.73 8.03 -7.77
C GLN A 11 5.62 8.51 -6.31
N GLY A 12 4.55 9.23 -5.97
CA GLY A 12 4.27 9.68 -4.60
C GLY A 12 4.03 8.49 -3.66
N GLU A 13 3.29 7.49 -4.11
CA GLU A 13 3.10 6.24 -3.36
C GLU A 13 4.42 5.49 -3.17
N LEU A 14 5.22 5.32 -4.24
CA LEU A 14 6.55 4.73 -4.12
C LEU A 14 7.42 5.48 -3.10
N LEU A 15 7.48 6.81 -3.17
CA LEU A 15 8.22 7.62 -2.20
C LEU A 15 7.71 7.39 -0.76
N ALA A 16 6.40 7.29 -0.57
CA ALA A 16 5.82 7.03 0.74
C ALA A 16 6.20 5.63 1.29
N TYR A 17 6.29 4.61 0.43
CA TYR A 17 6.85 3.30 0.82
C TYR A 17 8.34 3.35 1.15
N GLU A 18 9.14 4.07 0.36
CA GLU A 18 10.59 4.22 0.63
C GLU A 18 10.82 4.94 1.96
N LEU A 19 10.05 5.98 2.26
CA LEU A 19 10.07 6.66 3.55
C LEU A 19 9.65 5.71 4.68
N ALA A 20 8.57 4.94 4.50
CA ALA A 20 8.12 3.96 5.47
C ALA A 20 9.22 2.95 5.82
N ALA A 21 9.85 2.35 4.81
CA ALA A 21 10.96 1.43 4.99
C ALA A 21 12.15 2.10 5.69
N HIS A 22 12.47 3.34 5.33
CA HIS A 22 13.58 4.09 5.91
C HIS A 22 13.39 4.37 7.41
N VAL A 23 12.16 4.67 7.86
CA VAL A 23 11.86 4.92 9.29
C VAL A 23 11.50 3.65 10.08
N GLY A 24 11.61 2.48 9.45
CA GLY A 24 11.33 1.19 10.08
C GLY A 24 9.85 0.92 10.30
N VAL A 25 8.95 1.56 9.53
CA VAL A 25 7.54 1.14 9.48
C VAL A 25 7.47 -0.19 8.71
N PRO A 26 6.88 -1.24 9.31
CA PRO A 26 6.68 -2.50 8.59
C PRO A 26 5.79 -2.29 7.36
N CYS A 27 6.32 -2.49 6.17
CA CYS A 27 5.58 -2.38 4.91
C CYS A 27 6.12 -3.41 3.90
N PRO A 28 5.29 -3.87 2.94
CA PRO A 28 5.79 -4.76 1.89
C PRO A 28 6.83 -4.05 1.03
N PRO A 29 7.82 -4.79 0.49
CA PRO A 29 8.73 -4.23 -0.50
C PRO A 29 7.92 -3.79 -1.72
N CYS A 30 8.27 -2.64 -2.29
CA CYS A 30 7.63 -2.15 -3.49
C CYS A 30 8.68 -1.65 -4.48
N ARG A 31 8.32 -1.62 -5.77
CA ARG A 31 9.18 -1.07 -6.81
C ARG A 31 8.40 -0.63 -8.03
N LEU A 32 8.97 0.32 -8.76
CA LEU A 32 8.40 0.82 -10.00
C LEU A 32 8.67 -0.14 -11.16
N LEU A 33 7.60 -0.55 -11.85
CA LEU A 33 7.68 -1.22 -13.13
C LEU A 33 7.41 -0.19 -14.23
N ARG A 34 8.37 0.04 -15.14
CA ARG A 34 8.25 1.04 -16.20
C ARG A 34 7.94 0.42 -17.55
N ARG A 35 7.06 1.07 -18.32
CA ARG A 35 6.75 0.68 -19.69
C ARG A 35 8.01 0.67 -20.55
N GLY A 36 8.15 -0.37 -21.37
CA GLY A 36 9.30 -0.59 -22.26
C GLY A 36 10.39 -1.49 -21.69
N GLN A 37 10.41 -1.71 -20.36
CA GLN A 37 11.33 -2.68 -19.75
C GLN A 37 10.93 -4.13 -20.10
N SER A 38 11.90 -5.05 -20.02
CA SER A 38 11.69 -6.48 -20.29
C SER A 38 10.56 -7.05 -19.43
N GLU A 39 10.52 -6.70 -18.15
CA GLU A 39 9.48 -7.15 -17.23
C GLU A 39 8.09 -6.62 -17.59
N TRP A 40 7.98 -5.38 -18.09
CA TRP A 40 6.70 -4.85 -18.56
C TRP A 40 6.19 -5.66 -19.75
N LYS A 41 7.07 -6.01 -20.69
CA LYS A 41 6.72 -6.86 -21.84
C LYS A 41 6.32 -8.26 -21.39
N ALA A 42 7.01 -8.83 -20.41
CA ALA A 42 6.67 -10.12 -19.83
C ALA A 42 5.28 -10.09 -19.16
N LEU A 43 4.97 -9.03 -18.40
CA LEU A 43 3.64 -8.82 -17.82
C LEU A 43 2.57 -8.69 -18.92
N GLN A 44 2.83 -7.93 -19.98
CA GLN A 44 1.88 -7.81 -21.10
C GLN A 44 1.60 -9.16 -21.76
N ALA A 45 2.63 -9.96 -22.03
CA ALA A 45 2.49 -11.28 -22.62
C ALA A 45 1.72 -12.25 -21.71
N ALA A 46 2.03 -12.24 -20.41
CA ALA A 46 1.32 -13.05 -19.42
C ALA A 46 -0.17 -12.67 -19.33
N THR A 47 -0.49 -11.38 -19.36
CA THR A 47 -1.88 -10.89 -19.38
C THR A 47 -2.62 -11.35 -20.63
N ALA A 48 -2.02 -11.21 -21.83
CA ALA A 48 -2.65 -11.65 -23.07
C ALA A 48 -2.92 -13.16 -23.09
N ALA A 49 -1.95 -13.97 -22.62
CA ALA A 49 -2.13 -15.41 -22.50
C ALA A 49 -3.24 -15.81 -21.51
N LEU A 50 -3.47 -15.00 -20.46
CA LEU A 50 -4.60 -15.21 -19.55
C LEU A 50 -5.94 -14.86 -20.19
N GLU A 51 -6.01 -13.80 -20.99
CA GLU A 51 -7.22 -13.42 -21.74
C GLU A 51 -7.61 -14.51 -22.75
N GLU A 52 -6.65 -15.00 -23.54
CA GLU A 52 -6.88 -16.03 -24.55
C GLU A 52 -7.39 -17.35 -23.96
N LYS A 53 -6.92 -17.70 -22.75
CA LYS A 53 -7.35 -18.92 -22.05
C LYS A 53 -8.72 -18.79 -21.37
N GLY A 54 -9.41 -17.67 -21.52
CA GLY A 54 -10.65 -17.39 -20.78
C GLY A 54 -10.42 -17.27 -19.28
N GLY A 55 -9.26 -16.71 -18.89
CA GLY A 55 -8.87 -16.52 -17.49
C GLY A 55 -9.73 -15.50 -16.74
N HIS A 56 -9.24 -15.06 -15.58
CA HIS A 56 -9.97 -14.14 -14.71
C HIS A 56 -10.35 -12.83 -15.45
N PRO A 57 -11.58 -12.30 -15.27
CA PRO A 57 -12.03 -11.06 -15.95
C PRO A 57 -11.09 -9.86 -15.80
N SER A 58 -10.40 -9.76 -14.67
CA SER A 58 -9.39 -8.72 -14.41
C SER A 58 -8.16 -8.74 -15.32
N ALA A 59 -7.96 -9.79 -16.13
CA ALA A 59 -6.93 -9.78 -17.18
C ALA A 59 -7.25 -8.71 -18.25
N GLY A 60 -8.52 -8.61 -18.64
CA GLY A 60 -9.04 -7.55 -19.53
C GLY A 60 -8.81 -6.14 -18.98
N GLU A 61 -9.10 -5.96 -17.70
CA GLU A 61 -8.92 -4.70 -16.99
C GLU A 61 -7.45 -4.30 -16.92
N LEU A 62 -6.57 -5.25 -16.59
CA LEU A 62 -5.12 -5.05 -16.56
C LEU A 62 -4.58 -4.68 -17.94
N SER A 63 -4.98 -5.42 -18.99
CA SER A 63 -4.59 -5.16 -20.38
C SER A 63 -5.01 -3.76 -20.83
N ALA A 64 -6.26 -3.38 -20.57
CA ALA A 64 -6.78 -2.04 -20.87
C ALA A 64 -6.00 -0.95 -20.12
N TRP A 65 -5.76 -1.14 -18.82
CA TRP A 65 -5.00 -0.19 -18.01
C TRP A 65 -3.55 -0.03 -18.50
N MET A 66 -2.88 -1.12 -18.87
CA MET A 66 -1.50 -1.10 -19.38
C MET A 66 -1.37 -0.33 -20.70
N LYS A 67 -2.41 -0.26 -21.54
CA LYS A 67 -2.37 0.52 -22.80
C LYS A 67 -2.23 2.02 -22.53
N GLY A 68 -2.95 2.54 -21.54
CA GLY A 68 -2.97 3.96 -21.19
C GLY A 68 -1.85 4.42 -20.24
N ASN A 69 -1.21 3.49 -19.53
CA ASN A 69 -0.27 3.83 -18.47
C ASN A 69 1.21 3.64 -18.87
N ARG A 70 2.09 4.34 -18.13
CA ARG A 70 3.54 4.34 -18.36
C ARG A 70 4.34 3.66 -17.26
N CYS A 71 3.73 3.42 -16.11
CA CYS A 71 4.35 2.73 -14.99
C CYS A 71 3.30 2.09 -14.09
N ALA A 72 3.69 1.05 -13.37
CA ALA A 72 2.91 0.38 -12.33
C ALA A 72 3.74 0.24 -11.05
N LEU A 73 3.07 0.07 -9.92
CA LEU A 73 3.73 -0.31 -8.67
C LEU A 73 3.60 -1.82 -8.46
N VAL A 74 4.73 -2.50 -8.36
CA VAL A 74 4.79 -3.91 -7.94
C VAL A 74 5.02 -3.91 -6.45
N ILE A 75 4.05 -4.43 -5.70
CA ILE A 75 4.07 -4.48 -4.24
C ILE A 75 4.09 -5.94 -3.82
N GLY A 76 4.94 -6.26 -2.84
CA GLY A 76 4.99 -7.57 -2.21
C GLY A 76 3.63 -7.96 -1.64
N PHE A 77 3.22 -9.21 -1.86
CA PHE A 77 1.98 -9.70 -1.28
C PHE A 77 2.08 -9.77 0.24
N VAL A 78 1.11 -9.20 0.94
CA VAL A 78 1.05 -9.22 2.41
C VAL A 78 0.02 -10.27 2.86
N PRO A 79 0.45 -11.44 3.36
CA PRO A 79 -0.45 -12.47 3.84
C PRO A 79 -1.20 -12.02 5.11
N GLY A 80 -2.25 -12.75 5.47
CA GLY A 80 -3.01 -12.52 6.71
C GLY A 80 -4.33 -11.76 6.50
N CYS A 81 -4.78 -11.05 7.53
CA CYS A 81 -6.05 -10.33 7.55
C CYS A 81 -5.85 -8.85 7.93
N ALA A 82 -6.93 -8.07 7.92
CA ALA A 82 -6.89 -6.71 8.46
C ALA A 82 -6.64 -6.77 9.98
N LEU A 83 -5.83 -5.86 10.51
CA LEU A 83 -5.38 -5.86 11.91
C LEU A 83 -6.53 -6.01 12.91
N HIS A 84 -7.61 -5.24 12.72
CA HIS A 84 -8.79 -5.25 13.59
C HIS A 84 -9.56 -6.59 13.61
N ARG A 85 -9.26 -7.49 12.67
CA ARG A 85 -9.84 -8.85 12.59
C ARG A 85 -8.88 -9.92 13.11
N SER A 86 -7.66 -9.55 13.52
CA SER A 86 -6.65 -10.48 13.98
C SER A 86 -6.69 -10.61 15.50
N PRO A 87 -7.19 -11.72 16.06
CA PRO A 87 -7.16 -11.93 17.50
C PRO A 87 -5.74 -12.13 18.02
N SER A 88 -4.81 -12.60 17.18
CA SER A 88 -3.41 -12.84 17.56
C SER A 88 -2.56 -11.57 17.63
N ALA A 89 -3.02 -10.46 17.05
CA ALA A 89 -2.26 -9.21 17.06
C ALA A 89 -2.04 -8.66 18.48
N PHE A 90 -2.94 -8.99 19.40
CA PHE A 90 -2.88 -8.60 20.81
C PHE A 90 -3.16 -9.82 21.72
N GLY A 91 -2.82 -11.02 21.24
CA GLY A 91 -3.17 -12.28 21.92
C GLY A 91 -2.33 -12.58 23.15
N ASP A 92 -1.10 -12.07 23.18
CA ASP A 92 -0.17 -12.15 24.31
C ASP A 92 0.61 -10.84 24.45
N GLU A 93 1.37 -10.71 25.55
CA GLU A 93 2.13 -9.50 25.88
C GLU A 93 3.15 -9.14 24.80
N ALA A 94 3.94 -10.11 24.33
CA ALA A 94 4.97 -9.88 23.33
C ALA A 94 4.37 -9.43 21.98
N ALA A 95 3.28 -10.06 21.54
CA ALA A 95 2.57 -9.69 20.32
C ALA A 95 1.92 -8.31 20.45
N ALA A 96 1.35 -7.99 21.62
CA ALA A 96 0.75 -6.69 21.89
C ALA A 96 1.80 -5.58 21.90
N GLU A 97 2.95 -5.78 22.54
CA GLU A 97 4.08 -4.84 22.56
C GLU A 97 4.61 -4.58 21.15
N ALA A 98 4.91 -5.64 20.40
CA ALA A 98 5.40 -5.52 19.02
C ALA A 98 4.40 -4.81 18.11
N THR A 99 3.11 -5.12 18.25
CA THR A 99 2.04 -4.47 17.48
C THR A 99 1.87 -3.00 17.87
N ALA A 100 1.93 -2.67 19.16
CA ALA A 100 1.85 -1.31 19.65
C ALA A 100 3.04 -0.46 19.18
N GLU A 101 4.26 -1.00 19.22
CA GLU A 101 5.45 -0.31 18.70
C GLU A 101 5.30 -0.04 17.20
N ALA A 102 4.90 -1.04 16.42
CA ALA A 102 4.70 -0.91 14.99
C ALA A 102 3.61 0.13 14.67
N LEU A 103 2.49 0.13 15.41
CA LEU A 103 1.44 1.14 15.28
C LEU A 103 1.94 2.55 15.62
N GLY A 104 2.79 2.69 16.64
CA GLY A 104 3.40 3.98 16.99
C GLY A 104 4.26 4.53 15.85
N ARG A 105 5.08 3.68 15.22
CA ARG A 105 5.88 4.06 14.02
C ARG A 105 4.98 4.47 12.87
N VAL A 106 3.91 3.72 12.62
CA VAL A 106 2.94 4.02 11.58
C VAL A 106 2.28 5.37 11.83
N LEU A 107 1.83 5.65 13.06
CA LEU A 107 1.22 6.93 13.42
C LEU A 107 2.18 8.10 13.17
N LEU A 108 3.45 7.97 13.60
CA LEU A 108 4.46 9.01 13.37
C LEU A 108 4.69 9.27 11.87
N LEU A 109 4.75 8.21 11.06
CA LEU A 109 4.86 8.36 9.61
C LEU A 109 3.60 9.03 9.03
N ASP A 110 2.41 8.58 9.41
CA ASP A 110 1.15 9.15 8.89
C ASP A 110 1.01 10.62 9.28
N LEU A 111 1.49 11.03 10.45
CA LEU A 111 1.62 12.44 10.85
C LEU A 111 2.55 13.21 9.91
N LEU A 112 3.75 12.69 9.65
CA LEU A 112 4.73 13.31 8.77
C LEU A 112 4.20 13.45 7.33
N LEU A 113 3.51 12.42 6.84
CA LEU A 113 2.94 12.41 5.49
C LEU A 113 1.56 13.08 5.42
N CYS A 114 0.97 13.46 6.55
CA CYS A 114 -0.43 13.88 6.65
C CYS A 114 -1.41 12.85 6.05
N ASN A 115 -1.12 11.55 6.21
CA ASN A 115 -1.92 10.45 5.68
C ASN A 115 -3.10 10.14 6.60
N ALA A 116 -4.21 10.85 6.38
CA ALA A 116 -5.45 10.69 7.14
C ALA A 116 -6.25 9.40 6.85
N ASP A 117 -5.82 8.62 5.85
CA ASP A 117 -6.58 7.46 5.39
C ASP A 117 -6.31 6.20 6.21
N ARG A 118 -5.18 6.05 6.89
CA ARG A 118 -4.81 4.75 7.50
C ARG A 118 -5.35 4.58 8.92
N LEU A 119 -4.84 5.38 9.86
CA LEU A 119 -5.23 5.30 11.26
C LEU A 119 -6.38 6.27 11.59
N PRO A 120 -7.39 5.83 12.36
CA PRO A 120 -8.37 6.75 12.92
C PRO A 120 -7.70 7.60 14.01
N VAL A 121 -7.78 8.92 13.88
CA VAL A 121 -7.28 9.86 14.90
C VAL A 121 -8.29 10.98 15.10
N GLU A 122 -9.09 10.84 16.16
CA GLU A 122 -10.22 11.73 16.45
C GLU A 122 -9.81 13.19 16.60
N ALA A 123 -8.71 13.45 17.31
CA ALA A 123 -8.17 14.80 17.52
C ALA A 123 -7.82 15.52 16.21
N MET A 124 -7.55 14.78 15.14
CA MET A 124 -7.27 15.31 13.79
C MET A 124 -8.43 15.08 12.82
N THR A 125 -9.58 14.58 13.30
CA THR A 125 -10.75 14.21 12.49
C THR A 125 -10.46 13.17 11.41
N TRP A 126 -9.39 12.39 11.58
CA TRP A 126 -9.03 11.34 10.63
C TRP A 126 -9.94 10.14 10.85
N ARG A 127 -10.80 9.85 9.88
CA ARG A 127 -11.70 8.69 9.92
C ARG A 127 -10.91 7.38 9.89
N GLY A 128 -9.79 7.36 9.17
CA GLY A 128 -8.99 6.17 8.94
C GLY A 128 -9.71 5.08 8.13
N ASN A 129 -8.93 4.07 7.78
CA ASN A 129 -9.31 2.88 7.04
C ASN A 129 -8.49 1.72 7.62
N PRO A 130 -9.01 1.04 8.65
CA PRO A 130 -8.31 -0.04 9.33
C PRO A 130 -7.96 -1.24 8.43
N SER A 131 -8.43 -1.28 7.18
CA SER A 131 -8.03 -2.31 6.20
C SER A 131 -6.63 -2.08 5.62
N ASN A 132 -6.09 -0.86 5.73
CA ASN A 132 -4.72 -0.51 5.32
C ASN A 132 -3.64 -0.94 6.33
N LEU A 133 -4.05 -1.62 7.40
CA LEU A 133 -3.20 -2.28 8.36
C LEU A 133 -3.48 -3.78 8.28
N ARG A 134 -2.46 -4.53 7.90
CA ARG A 134 -2.50 -5.98 7.74
C ARG A 134 -1.76 -6.62 8.90
N TYR A 135 -2.21 -7.78 9.33
CA TYR A 135 -1.51 -8.60 10.32
C TYR A 135 -1.42 -10.04 9.82
N GLY A 136 -0.22 -10.61 9.88
CA GLY A 136 0.06 -11.96 9.40
C GLY A 136 1.28 -12.57 10.08
N PRO A 137 1.87 -13.64 9.51
CA PRO A 137 2.99 -14.36 10.12
C PRO A 137 4.24 -13.50 10.41
N ALA A 138 4.43 -12.41 9.66
CA ALA A 138 5.52 -11.47 9.85
C ALA A 138 5.16 -10.28 10.78
N GLY A 139 4.00 -10.33 11.43
CA GLY A 139 3.47 -9.24 12.25
C GLY A 139 2.64 -8.23 11.46
N LEU A 140 2.63 -6.99 11.95
CA LEU A 140 1.91 -5.88 11.34
C LEU A 140 2.61 -5.45 10.04
N ALA A 141 1.82 -5.06 9.04
CA ALA A 141 2.29 -4.41 7.83
C ALA A 141 1.31 -3.30 7.40
N ALA A 142 1.84 -2.10 7.24
CA ALA A 142 1.16 -0.96 6.67
C ALA A 142 1.16 -1.07 5.13
N ILE A 143 0.01 -0.84 4.50
CA ILE A 143 -0.16 -0.85 3.04
C ILE A 143 -0.90 0.40 2.58
N ASP A 144 -0.83 0.73 1.29
CA ASP A 144 -1.46 1.95 0.77
C ASP A 144 -0.87 3.21 1.43
N HIS A 145 0.46 3.35 1.32
CA HIS A 145 1.13 4.58 1.74
C HIS A 145 0.78 5.70 0.76
N THR A 146 0.15 6.76 1.26
CA THR A 146 -0.21 7.90 0.44
C THR A 146 0.61 9.11 0.84
N LEU A 147 1.05 9.86 -0.18
CA LEU A 147 1.61 11.19 -0.02
C LEU A 147 0.60 12.17 -0.62
N PRO A 148 -0.27 12.78 0.19
CA PRO A 148 -1.28 13.70 -0.30
C PRO A 148 -0.60 14.93 -0.92
N ARG A 149 -1.12 15.38 -2.07
CA ARG A 149 -0.59 16.55 -2.80
C ARG A 149 -0.94 17.87 -2.11
N ARG A 150 -1.86 17.84 -1.15
CA ARG A 150 -2.30 18.98 -0.34
C ARG A 150 -2.49 18.50 1.09
N PRO A 151 -2.17 19.32 2.10
CA PRO A 151 -2.54 19.01 3.47
C PRO A 151 -4.04 18.73 3.61
N PRO A 152 -4.46 17.84 4.52
CA PRO A 152 -5.85 17.67 4.89
C PRO A 152 -6.50 19.02 5.22
N ALA A 153 -7.79 19.16 4.88
CA ALA A 153 -8.56 20.35 5.26
C ALA A 153 -8.50 20.52 6.79
N GLY A 154 -8.21 21.73 7.26
CA GLY A 154 -8.07 22.05 8.70
C GLY A 154 -6.63 22.17 9.21
N LEU A 155 -5.61 21.85 8.41
CA LEU A 155 -4.18 22.09 8.72
C LEU A 155 -3.63 23.38 8.06
N ALA A 156 -4.50 24.34 7.74
CA ALA A 156 -4.06 25.64 7.24
C ALA A 156 -3.31 26.37 8.36
N CYS A 157 -2.00 26.55 8.18
CA CYS A 157 -1.23 27.56 8.91
C CYS A 157 -1.66 28.97 8.50
#